data_AF-A0A5E5QK61-F1
#
_entry.id   AF-A0A5E5QK61-F1
#
_cell.length_a   1.000
_cell.length_b   1.000
_cell.length_c   1.000
_cell.angle_alpha   90.00
_cell.angle_beta   90.00
_cell.angle_gamma   90.00
#
_symmetry.space_group_name_H-M   'P 1'
#
loop_
_entity.id
_entity.type
_entity.pdbx_description
1 polymer ?
#
loop_
_entity_poly.entity_id
_entity_poly.type
_entity_poly.pdbx_seq_one_letter_code
_entity_poly.pdbx_strand_id
1 'polypeptide(L)'
;MKIEKYKKLYSLSADEFDLLDDNTKNQFIFQGSRNWDFYFNNKNNLENYSALNNVALLNFDNEEAFEGYLSSNKIIDYSLEHIHESDQYCVLIENHA
;
A
#
# COMPACT_ATOMS: atom_id res chain seq x y z
N MET A 1 3.07 5.94 -15.35
CA MET A 1 2.14 5.93 -14.19
C MET A 1 0.92 5.07 -14.49
N LYS A 2 0.71 4.01 -13.71
CA LYS A 2 -0.49 3.17 -13.72
C LYS A 2 -1.29 3.41 -12.43
N ILE A 3 -2.60 3.23 -12.49
CA ILE A 3 -3.51 3.46 -11.36
C ILE A 3 -4.31 2.19 -11.10
N GLU A 4 -4.19 1.65 -9.90
CA GLU A 4 -4.99 0.53 -9.42
C GLU A 4 -5.97 1.02 -8.36
N LYS A 5 -7.26 0.77 -8.58
CA LYS A 5 -8.33 1.27 -7.71
C LYS A 5 -8.84 0.15 -6.81
N TYR A 6 -8.94 0.46 -5.53
CA TYR A 6 -9.42 -0.46 -4.51
C TYR A 6 -10.63 0.13 -3.81
N LYS A 7 -11.74 -0.61 -3.82
CA LYS A 7 -12.90 -0.25 -2.99
C LYS A 7 -12.54 -0.30 -1.51
N LYS A 8 -11.67 -1.24 -1.14
CA LYS A 8 -11.22 -1.42 0.22
C LYS A 8 -9.82 -2.06 0.24
N LEU A 9 -8.97 -1.56 1.13
CA LEU A 9 -7.73 -2.21 1.55
C LEU A 9 -7.75 -2.40 3.06
N TYR A 10 -7.00 -3.39 3.52
CA TYR A 10 -6.79 -3.67 4.92
C TYR A 10 -5.31 -3.50 5.23
N SER A 11 -4.98 -2.95 6.40
CA SER A 11 -3.60 -2.80 6.84
C SER A 11 -3.38 -3.30 8.26
N LEU A 12 -2.15 -3.71 8.53
CA LEU A 12 -1.67 -4.17 9.84
C LEU A 12 -0.19 -3.86 9.99
N SER A 13 0.26 -3.78 11.24
CA SER A 13 1.65 -3.49 11.58
C SER A 13 2.58 -4.65 11.24
N ALA A 14 3.88 -4.39 11.06
CA ALA A 14 4.87 -5.43 10.83
C ALA A 14 4.86 -6.55 11.89
N ASP A 15 4.65 -6.20 13.16
CA ASP A 15 4.59 -7.16 14.27
C ASP A 15 3.43 -8.16 14.12
N GLU A 16 2.35 -7.75 13.46
CA GLU A 16 1.17 -8.57 13.25
C GLU A 16 1.25 -9.39 11.96
N PHE A 17 2.13 -9.02 11.03
CA PHE A 17 2.31 -9.71 9.75
C PHE A 17 2.71 -11.17 9.94
N ASP A 18 3.59 -11.43 10.90
CA ASP A 18 4.09 -12.78 11.19
C ASP A 18 2.98 -13.73 11.67
N LEU A 19 1.90 -13.17 12.24
CA LEU A 19 0.75 -13.92 12.74
C LEU A 19 -0.23 -14.33 11.63
N LEU A 20 -0.07 -13.80 10.41
CA LEU A 20 -0.95 -14.12 9.29
C LEU A 20 -0.70 -15.52 8.74
N ASP A 21 -1.78 -16.18 8.34
CA ASP A 21 -1.69 -17.41 7.54
C ASP A 21 -1.21 -17.13 6.12
N ASP A 22 -0.65 -18.16 5.47
CA ASP A 22 -0.07 -18.04 4.13
C ASP A 22 -1.07 -17.57 3.07
N ASN A 23 -2.36 -17.91 3.18
CA ASN A 23 -3.35 -17.45 2.20
C ASN A 23 -3.54 -15.94 2.28
N THR A 24 -3.50 -15.38 3.48
CA THR A 24 -3.57 -13.93 3.69
C THR A 24 -2.27 -13.26 3.24
N LYS A 25 -1.09 -13.83 3.54
CA LYS A 25 0.19 -13.30 3.06
C LYS A 25 0.28 -13.28 1.54
N ASN A 26 -0.29 -14.26 0.85
CA ASN A 26 -0.37 -14.31 -0.62
C ASN A 26 -1.26 -13.21 -1.23
N GLN A 27 -1.98 -12.45 -0.42
CA GLN A 27 -2.84 -11.33 -0.83
C GLN A 27 -2.22 -9.96 -0.53
N PHE A 28 -0.95 -9.96 -0.15
CA PHE A 28 -0.13 -8.77 0.02
C PHE A 28 -0.13 -7.93 -1.25
N ILE A 29 -0.32 -6.62 -1.07
CA ILE A 29 -0.29 -5.63 -2.14
C ILE A 29 1.00 -4.84 -2.07
N PHE A 30 1.31 -4.22 -0.92
CA PHE A 30 2.57 -3.52 -0.71
C PHE A 30 2.83 -3.22 0.78
N GLN A 31 4.07 -2.85 1.11
CA GLN A 31 4.46 -2.37 2.43
C GLN A 31 4.71 -0.86 2.39
N GLY A 32 4.05 -0.14 3.30
CA GLY A 32 4.24 1.28 3.52
C GLY A 32 5.61 1.60 4.11
N SER A 33 6.36 2.49 3.47
CA SER A 33 7.62 3.01 4.02
C SER A 33 7.40 4.13 5.02
N ARG A 34 6.22 4.78 5.03
CA ARG A 34 5.93 5.86 5.98
C ARG A 34 5.50 5.34 7.35
N ASN A 35 4.64 4.31 7.38
CA ASN A 35 4.07 3.78 8.61
C ASN A 35 4.48 2.33 8.93
N TRP A 36 5.22 1.66 8.04
CA TRP A 36 5.63 0.26 8.17
C TRP A 36 4.46 -0.75 8.17
N ASP A 37 3.28 -0.34 7.75
CA ASP A 37 2.13 -1.22 7.63
C ASP A 37 2.19 -2.04 6.33
N PHE A 38 1.64 -3.25 6.40
CA PHE A 38 1.42 -4.12 5.27
C PHE A 38 -0.02 -3.98 4.79
N TYR A 39 -0.22 -3.84 3.48
CA TYR A 39 -1.54 -3.64 2.87
C TYR A 39 -2.01 -4.86 2.08
N PHE A 40 -3.30 -5.20 2.22
CA PHE A 40 -3.91 -6.40 1.66
C PHE A 40 -5.26 -6.08 1.00
N ASN A 41 -5.63 -6.86 -0.01
CA ASN A 41 -6.92 -6.71 -0.69
C ASN A 41 -8.11 -7.31 0.09
N ASN A 42 -7.85 -8.18 1.06
CA ASN A 42 -8.87 -8.88 1.83
C ASN A 42 -8.66 -8.71 3.33
N LYS A 43 -9.76 -8.88 4.05
CA LYS A 43 -9.76 -8.82 5.51
C LYS A 43 -9.05 -10.05 6.06
N ASN A 44 -8.08 -9.83 6.95
CA ASN A 44 -7.46 -10.89 7.74
C ASN A 44 -8.35 -11.29 8.93
N ASN A 45 -8.00 -12.40 9.60
CA ASN A 45 -8.73 -12.86 10.79
C ASN A 45 -8.26 -12.20 12.09
N LEU A 46 -7.31 -11.26 12.04
CA LEU A 46 -6.83 -10.54 13.21
C LEU A 46 -7.85 -9.49 13.63
N GLU A 47 -7.84 -9.14 14.91
CA GLU A 47 -8.73 -8.10 15.45
C GLU A 47 -8.17 -6.69 15.23
N ASN A 48 -6.84 -6.58 15.21
CA ASN A 48 -6.11 -5.34 15.02
C ASN A 48 -5.75 -5.16 13.55
N TYR A 49 -6.70 -4.64 12.77
CA TYR A 49 -6.43 -4.19 11.42
C TYR A 49 -7.12 -2.84 11.19
N SER A 50 -6.53 -2.05 10.32
CA SER A 50 -7.17 -0.85 9.78
C SER A 50 -7.80 -1.16 8.43
N ALA A 51 -8.88 -0.44 8.11
CA ALA A 51 -9.56 -0.56 6.83
C ALA A 51 -9.61 0.80 6.14
N LEU A 52 -9.12 0.84 4.90
CA LEU A 52 -9.11 2.01 4.05
C LEU A 52 -10.16 1.81 2.95
N ASN A 53 -11.07 2.76 2.77
CA ASN A 53 -12.13 2.67 1.77
C ASN A 53 -11.85 3.64 0.62
N ASN A 54 -12.17 3.23 -0.61
CA ASN A 54 -12.00 4.01 -1.83
C ASN A 54 -10.60 4.62 -1.93
N VAL A 55 -9.60 3.77 -2.13
CA VAL A 55 -8.20 4.18 -2.28
C VAL A 55 -7.66 3.79 -3.65
N ALA A 56 -6.56 4.40 -4.05
CA ALA A 56 -5.84 4.03 -5.27
C ALA A 56 -4.35 3.92 -5.00
N LEU A 57 -3.72 2.93 -5.64
CA LEU A 57 -2.28 2.77 -5.70
C LEU A 57 -1.79 3.32 -7.05
N LEU A 58 -0.94 4.34 -6.98
CA LEU A 58 -0.28 4.92 -8.14
C LEU A 58 1.10 4.29 -8.28
N ASN A 59 1.35 3.62 -9.40
CA ASN A 59 2.62 2.99 -9.71
C ASN A 59 3.38 3.87 -10.71
N PHE A 60 4.54 4.37 -10.31
CA PHE A 60 5.41 5.22 -11.12
C PHE A 60 6.62 4.43 -11.62
N ASP A 61 6.97 4.69 -12.87
CA ASP A 61 8.08 4.02 -13.57
C ASP A 61 9.41 4.78 -13.40
N ASN A 62 9.41 5.94 -12.72
CA ASN A 62 10.60 6.74 -12.45
C ASN A 62 10.49 7.51 -11.13
N GLU A 63 11.63 7.74 -10.51
CA GLU A 63 11.79 8.40 -9.21
C GLU A 63 11.35 9.86 -9.24
N GLU A 64 11.73 10.62 -10.27
CA GLU A 64 11.45 12.06 -10.36
C GLU A 64 9.94 12.36 -10.31
N ALA A 65 9.13 11.61 -11.06
CA ALA A 65 7.68 11.75 -11.05
C ALA A 65 7.06 11.32 -9.70
N PHE A 66 7.64 10.30 -9.07
CA PHE A 66 7.23 9.85 -7.75
C PHE A 66 7.50 10.92 -6.68
N GLU A 67 8.73 11.44 -6.60
CA GLU A 67 9.12 12.50 -5.65
C GLU A 67 8.32 13.79 -5.89
N GLY A 68 8.13 14.16 -7.15
CA GLY A 68 7.27 15.27 -7.55
C GLY A 68 5.84 15.10 -7.03
N TYR A 69 5.30 13.88 -7.08
CA TYR A 69 3.98 13.60 -6.53
C TYR A 69 3.95 13.70 -4.99
N LEU A 70 4.92 13.11 -4.30
CA LEU A 70 5.00 13.12 -2.83
C LEU A 70 5.06 14.54 -2.26
N SER A 71 5.82 15.43 -2.90
CA SER A 71 6.01 16.81 -2.43
C SER A 71 4.77 17.70 -2.61
N SER A 72 3.88 17.35 -3.54
CA SER A 72 2.79 18.23 -3.98
C SER A 72 1.40 17.74 -3.59
N ASN A 73 1.26 16.51 -3.07
CA ASN A 73 -0.04 15.89 -2.85
C ASN A 73 -0.20 15.34 -1.43
N LYS A 74 -1.45 15.33 -0.94
CA LYS A 74 -1.80 14.57 0.25
C LYS A 74 -1.81 13.08 -0.12
N ILE A 75 -1.09 12.29 0.65
CA ILE A 75 -0.98 10.84 0.48
C ILE A 75 -1.35 10.13 1.78
N ILE A 76 -1.78 8.88 1.65
CA ILE A 76 -1.90 7.96 2.79
C ILE A 76 -0.49 7.43 3.08
N ASP A 77 0.14 6.83 2.08
CA ASP A 77 1.43 6.16 2.22
C ASP A 77 2.18 6.07 0.88
N TYR A 78 3.39 5.54 0.90
CA TYR A 78 4.20 5.19 -0.26
C TYR A 78 5.10 3.99 0.05
N SER A 79 5.67 3.37 -0.99
CA SER A 79 6.63 2.27 -0.82
C SER A 79 7.93 2.55 -1.54
N LEU A 80 9.05 2.48 -0.80
CA LEU A 80 10.41 2.42 -1.33
C LEU A 80 10.94 0.98 -1.32
N GLU A 81 10.47 0.14 -0.40
CA GLU A 81 10.91 -1.26 -0.28
C GLU A 81 10.49 -2.10 -1.51
N HIS A 82 9.35 -1.76 -2.12
CA HIS A 82 8.84 -2.40 -3.34
C HIS A 82 9.73 -2.23 -4.58
N ILE A 83 10.67 -1.27 -4.56
CA ILE A 83 11.59 -1.04 -5.68
C ILE A 83 12.45 -2.29 -5.90
N HIS A 84 12.87 -2.98 -4.83
CA HIS A 84 13.75 -4.14 -4.93
C HIS A 84 13.09 -5.37 -5.57
N GLU A 85 11.76 -5.46 -5.55
CA GLU A 85 11.02 -6.62 -6.06
C GLU A 85 10.30 -6.35 -7.39
N SER A 86 9.94 -5.09 -7.67
CA SER A 86 9.06 -4.74 -8.79
C SER A 86 9.54 -3.59 -9.67
N ASP A 87 10.70 -2.96 -9.36
CA ASP A 87 11.23 -1.77 -10.05
C ASP A 87 10.19 -0.62 -10.15
N GLN A 88 9.24 -0.53 -9.20
CA GLN A 88 8.17 0.45 -9.21
C GLN A 88 8.11 1.24 -7.91
N TYR A 89 7.86 2.55 -8.06
CA TYR A 89 7.57 3.44 -6.93
C TYR A 89 6.05 3.52 -6.74
N CYS A 90 5.56 3.19 -5.55
CA CYS A 90 4.13 3.14 -5.27
C CYS A 90 3.70 4.27 -4.33
N VAL A 91 2.56 4.91 -4.61
CA VAL A 91 1.91 5.89 -3.71
C VAL A 91 0.46 5.49 -3.48
N LEU A 92 0.07 5.37 -2.21
CA LEU A 92 -1.31 5.11 -1.81
C LEU A 92 -2.02 6.42 -1.48
N ILE A 93 -3.18 6.63 -2.09
CA ILE A 93 -3.99 7.85 -1.92
C ILE A 93 -5.46 7.53 -1.66
N GLU A 94 -6.17 8.48 -1.05
CA GLU A 94 -7.63 8.50 -1.05
C GLU A 94 -8.11 8.72 -2.50
N ASN A 95 -8.99 7.85 -2.99
CA ASN A 95 -9.62 7.96 -4.30
C ASN A 95 -11.02 8.56 -4.12
N HIS A 96 -11.07 9.88 -4.07
CA HIS A 96 -12.32 10.64 -4.17
C HIS A 96 -12.82 10.55 -5.62
N ALA A 97 -13.57 9.48 -5.90
CA ALA A 97 -14.32 9.34 -7.15
C ALA A 97 -15.48 10.34 -7.20
#